data_AF-X0U7K6-F1
#
_entry.id   AF-X0U7K6-F1
#
_cell.length_a   1.000
_cell.length_b   1.000
_cell.length_c   1.000
_cell.angle_alpha   90.00
_cell.angle_beta   90.00
_cell.angle_gamma   90.00
#
_symmetry.space_group_name_H-M   'P 1'
#
loop_
_entity.id
_entity.type
_entity.pdbx_description
1 polymer ?
#
loop_
_entity_poly.entity_id
_entity_poly.type
_entity_poly.pdbx_seq_one_letter_code
_entity_poly.pdbx_strand_id
1 'polypeptide(L)'
;MFVDRVKIEVRAGRGGNGAVSFRREKFIPKGGPNGGDGGKGGAIIIEADDKVRTLIDLYNHPHQRAKNGGSGQGNNKTGKNGEDLIIKVPLGTVAEDTDSSTILGDLIGNGQRIIVARGGQGGLGNFRFKSSVRRSPRFAQKGEPGEEKKLYLSLKIIADV
;
A
#
# COMPACT_ATOMS: atom_id res chain seq x y z
N MET A 1 -13.06 -13.15 -26.43
CA MET A 1 -12.39 -11.85 -26.63
C MET A 1 -11.07 -11.92 -25.88
N PHE A 2 -9.95 -11.80 -26.59
CA PHE A 2 -8.60 -11.81 -26.01
C PHE A 2 -8.16 -10.35 -25.88
N VAL A 3 -7.56 -9.99 -24.74
CA VAL A 3 -7.11 -8.63 -24.45
C VAL A 3 -5.62 -8.69 -24.15
N ASP A 4 -4.85 -8.25 -25.12
CA ASP A 4 -3.39 -8.32 -25.12
C ASP A 4 -2.80 -7.10 -24.44
N ARG A 5 -3.57 -6.01 -24.37
CA ARG A 5 -3.20 -4.76 -23.71
C ARG A 5 -4.37 -4.20 -22.93
N VAL A 6 -4.15 -3.91 -21.66
CA VAL A 6 -5.15 -3.30 -20.78
C VAL A 6 -4.54 -2.12 -20.03
N LYS A 7 -5.36 -1.09 -19.80
CA LYS A 7 -5.03 0.02 -18.91
C LYS A 7 -5.70 -0.20 -17.57
N ILE A 8 -4.92 -0.15 -16.49
CA ILE A 8 -5.43 -0.23 -15.12
C ILE A 8 -5.00 0.99 -14.31
N GLU A 9 -5.79 1.34 -13.30
CA GLU A 9 -5.46 2.35 -12.31
C GLU A 9 -5.18 1.66 -10.98
N VAL A 10 -3.96 1.81 -10.49
CA VAL A 10 -3.51 1.22 -9.22
C VAL A 10 -3.42 2.30 -8.16
N ARG A 11 -4.01 2.04 -7.00
CA ARG A 11 -3.95 2.91 -5.81
C ARG A 11 -3.53 2.10 -4.59
N ALA A 12 -2.31 2.32 -4.13
CA ALA A 12 -1.83 1.70 -2.92
C ALA A 12 -2.55 2.25 -1.68
N GLY A 13 -2.49 1.50 -0.59
CA GLY A 13 -3.08 1.89 0.67
C GLY A 13 -2.40 3.13 1.23
N ARG A 14 -3.19 4.04 1.79
CA ARG A 14 -2.67 5.13 2.61
C ARG A 14 -2.17 4.59 3.94
N GLY A 15 -1.09 5.17 4.47
CA GLY A 15 -0.68 4.93 5.86
C GLY A 15 -1.71 5.44 6.87
N GLY A 16 -1.84 4.74 7.99
CA GLY A 16 -2.69 5.15 9.10
C GLY A 16 -2.15 6.39 9.80
N ASN A 17 -3.02 7.17 10.45
CA ASN A 17 -2.59 8.34 11.21
C ASN A 17 -2.05 7.94 12.58
N GLY A 18 -1.02 8.64 13.06
CA GLY A 18 -0.61 8.55 14.46
C GLY A 18 -1.67 9.16 15.38
N ALA A 19 -1.82 8.61 16.58
CA ALA A 19 -2.77 9.12 17.56
C ALA A 19 -2.15 10.17 18.49
N VAL A 20 -2.97 11.14 18.89
CA VAL A 20 -2.70 11.98 20.07
C VAL A 20 -3.53 11.42 21.22
N SER A 21 -2.88 10.81 22.21
CA SER A 21 -3.55 10.28 23.39
C SER A 21 -2.71 10.46 24.65
N PHE A 22 -3.37 10.44 25.81
CA PHE A 22 -2.75 10.53 27.12
C PHE A 22 -3.33 9.48 28.05
N ARG A 23 -2.50 8.92 28.93
CA ARG A 23 -2.94 7.97 29.96
C ARG A 23 -3.94 8.64 30.90
N ARG A 24 -5.02 7.95 31.21
CA ARG A 24 -6.04 8.37 32.18
C ARG A 24 -6.23 7.25 33.19
N GLU A 25 -5.82 7.52 34.43
CA GLU A 25 -5.92 6.58 35.55
C GLU A 25 -6.52 7.32 36.75
N LYS A 26 -7.36 6.64 37.53
CA LYS A 26 -8.20 7.25 38.58
C LYS A 26 -7.40 8.09 39.59
N PHE A 27 -6.16 7.72 39.86
CA PHE A 27 -5.29 8.38 40.85
C PHE A 27 -4.10 9.12 40.22
N ILE A 28 -4.07 9.28 38.90
CA ILE A 28 -3.01 10.01 38.19
C ILE A 28 -3.62 11.22 37.47
N PRO A 29 -3.47 12.44 38.01
CA PRO A 29 -4.09 13.64 37.44
C PRO A 29 -3.63 13.96 36.01
N LYS A 30 -2.37 13.68 35.68
CA LYS A 30 -1.77 13.94 34.36
C LYS A 30 -0.89 12.76 33.92
N GLY A 31 -1.51 11.80 33.24
CA GLY A 31 -0.77 10.71 32.61
C GLY A 31 0.09 11.19 31.43
N GLY A 32 1.19 10.48 31.19
CA GLY A 32 2.05 10.73 30.03
C GLY A 32 1.34 10.45 28.69
N PRO A 33 1.93 10.91 27.57
CA PRO A 33 1.42 10.60 26.24
C PRO A 33 1.40 9.08 26.03
N ASN A 34 0.37 8.57 25.34
CA ASN A 34 0.24 7.16 24.99
C ASN A 34 -0.48 6.93 23.65
N GLY A 35 -0.38 7.87 22.71
CA GLY A 35 -0.87 7.68 21.35
C GLY A 35 0.10 6.80 20.55
N GLY A 36 -0.42 5.69 20.03
CA GLY A 36 0.31 4.78 19.15
C GLY A 36 0.49 5.30 17.73
N ASP A 37 1.34 4.62 16.98
CA ASP A 37 1.66 4.92 15.58
C ASP A 37 0.58 4.36 14.64
N GLY A 38 0.45 4.95 13.45
CA GLY A 38 -0.36 4.39 12.37
C GLY A 38 0.32 3.20 11.70
N GLY A 39 -0.48 2.28 11.16
CA GLY A 39 0.02 1.17 10.35
C GLY A 39 0.43 1.61 8.94
N LYS A 40 1.30 0.86 8.28
CA LYS A 40 1.65 1.07 6.87
C LYS A 40 0.45 0.74 5.98
N GLY A 41 0.27 1.46 4.87
CA GLY A 41 -0.67 1.06 3.82
C GLY A 41 -0.17 -0.16 3.04
N GLY A 42 -1.11 -0.94 2.48
CA GLY A 42 -0.78 -2.06 1.62
C GLY A 42 -0.21 -1.60 0.28
N ALA A 43 0.76 -2.33 -0.26
CA ALA A 43 1.29 -2.15 -1.60
C ALA A 43 0.43 -2.87 -2.65
N ILE A 44 0.61 -2.49 -3.91
CA ILE A 44 0.09 -3.24 -5.06
C ILE A 44 1.25 -3.95 -5.73
N ILE A 45 1.11 -5.27 -5.84
CA ILE A 45 2.09 -6.18 -6.37
C ILE A 45 1.47 -6.85 -7.59
N ILE A 46 2.21 -6.90 -8.69
CA ILE A 46 1.86 -7.75 -9.83
C ILE A 46 2.67 -9.04 -9.71
N GLU A 47 2.00 -10.17 -9.82
CA GLU A 47 2.59 -11.52 -9.76
C GLU A 47 2.27 -12.28 -11.05
N ALA A 48 3.29 -12.84 -11.67
CA ALA A 48 3.12 -13.75 -12.80
C ALA A 48 2.62 -15.11 -12.31
N ASP A 49 1.55 -15.64 -12.90
CA ASP A 49 0.97 -16.94 -12.56
C ASP A 49 0.68 -17.72 -13.85
N ASP A 50 1.20 -18.94 -13.95
CA ASP A 50 1.05 -19.83 -15.11
C ASP A 50 -0.40 -20.31 -15.33
N LYS A 51 -1.26 -20.18 -14.32
CA LYS A 51 -2.68 -20.49 -14.42
C LYS A 51 -3.49 -19.37 -15.05
N VAL A 52 -2.96 -18.16 -15.12
CA VAL A 52 -3.63 -16.99 -15.70
C VAL A 52 -3.25 -16.88 -17.17
N ARG A 53 -4.24 -16.90 -18.05
CA ARG A 53 -4.03 -16.89 -19.52
C ARG A 53 -4.37 -15.58 -20.21
N THR A 54 -5.15 -14.72 -19.58
CA THR A 54 -5.70 -13.51 -20.21
C THR A 54 -5.73 -12.34 -19.24
N LEU A 55 -5.70 -11.11 -19.76
CA LEU A 55 -5.84 -9.87 -18.97
C LEU A 55 -7.30 -9.39 -18.88
N ILE A 56 -8.28 -10.22 -19.25
CA ILE A 56 -9.70 -9.85 -19.33
C ILE A 56 -10.28 -9.40 -17.97
N ASP A 57 -9.84 -10.02 -16.87
CA ASP A 57 -10.31 -9.67 -15.53
C ASP A 57 -9.92 -8.25 -15.15
N LEU A 58 -8.74 -7.82 -15.57
CA LEU A 58 -8.23 -6.47 -15.36
C LEU A 58 -8.88 -5.45 -16.28
N TYR A 59 -9.37 -5.89 -17.45
CA TYR A 59 -10.16 -5.04 -18.33
C TYR A 59 -11.54 -4.76 -17.72
N ASN A 60 -12.19 -5.78 -17.15
CA ASN A 60 -13.49 -5.65 -16.49
C ASN A 60 -13.39 -4.91 -15.15
N HIS A 61 -12.27 -5.04 -14.44
CA HIS A 61 -12.00 -4.37 -13.17
C HIS A 61 -10.71 -3.54 -13.25
N PRO A 62 -10.75 -2.37 -13.91
CA PRO A 62 -9.54 -1.57 -14.14
C PRO A 62 -9.02 -0.86 -12.89
N HIS A 63 -9.85 -0.65 -11.86
CA HIS A 63 -9.44 0.01 -10.62
C HIS A 63 -9.01 -1.01 -9.58
N GLN A 64 -7.74 -0.94 -9.18
CA GLN A 64 -7.12 -1.85 -8.23
C GLN A 64 -6.66 -1.08 -6.99
N ARG A 65 -7.15 -1.45 -5.81
CA ARG A 65 -6.94 -0.70 -4.57
C ARG A 65 -6.46 -1.60 -3.43
N ALA A 66 -5.30 -1.30 -2.86
CA ALA A 66 -4.82 -1.99 -1.66
C ALA A 66 -5.47 -1.45 -0.39
N LYS A 67 -5.37 -2.20 0.72
CA LYS A 67 -5.98 -1.79 1.99
C LYS A 67 -5.17 -0.67 2.65
N ASN A 68 -5.86 0.28 3.27
CA ASN A 68 -5.21 1.32 4.08
C ASN A 68 -4.66 0.75 5.39
N GLY A 69 -3.62 1.39 5.93
CA GLY A 69 -3.17 1.16 7.28
C GLY A 69 -4.16 1.68 8.31
N GLY A 70 -4.32 0.95 9.42
CA GLY A 70 -5.14 1.38 10.55
C GLY A 70 -4.52 2.56 11.28
N SER A 71 -5.35 3.44 11.84
CA SER A 71 -4.88 4.52 12.70
C SER A 71 -4.32 3.97 14.02
N GLY A 72 -3.33 4.67 14.56
CA GLY A 72 -2.90 4.47 15.94
C GLY A 72 -4.04 4.78 16.91
N GLN A 73 -3.93 4.25 18.12
CA GLN A 73 -4.92 4.43 19.18
C GLN A 73 -4.23 4.77 20.51
N GLY A 74 -5.04 5.13 21.52
CA GLY A 74 -4.54 5.26 22.89
C GLY A 74 -3.96 3.95 23.43
N ASN A 75 -3.32 4.02 24.59
CA ASN A 75 -2.63 2.88 25.22
C ASN A 75 -1.49 2.30 24.36
N ASN A 76 -0.78 3.16 23.62
CA ASN A 76 0.35 2.82 22.76
C ASN A 76 0.01 1.76 21.71
N LYS A 77 -1.26 1.67 21.30
CA LYS A 77 -1.71 0.68 20.32
C LYS A 77 -1.39 1.18 18.91
N THR A 78 -0.45 0.52 18.27
CA THR A 78 -0.12 0.75 16.86
C THR A 78 -1.23 0.21 15.95
N GLY A 79 -1.57 0.96 14.91
CA GLY A 79 -2.54 0.54 13.91
C GLY A 79 -2.04 -0.66 13.09
N LYS A 80 -2.97 -1.51 12.64
CA LYS A 80 -2.64 -2.66 11.78
C LYS A 80 -2.12 -2.18 10.43
N ASN A 81 -1.18 -2.92 9.85
CA ASN A 81 -0.78 -2.69 8.46
C ASN A 81 -1.93 -3.06 7.52
N GLY A 82 -2.06 -2.30 6.43
CA GLY A 82 -2.93 -2.65 5.33
C GLY A 82 -2.40 -3.87 4.59
N GLU A 83 -3.31 -4.76 4.21
CA GLU A 83 -3.01 -5.91 3.35
C GLU A 83 -2.63 -5.46 1.95
N ASP A 84 -1.55 -6.04 1.43
CA ASP A 84 -1.11 -5.85 0.06
C ASP A 84 -2.13 -6.47 -0.91
N LEU A 85 -2.30 -5.84 -2.08
CA LEU A 85 -3.10 -6.39 -3.17
C LEU A 85 -2.16 -7.06 -4.18
N ILE A 86 -2.34 -8.36 -4.36
CA ILE A 86 -1.62 -9.13 -5.37
C ILE A 86 -2.51 -9.27 -6.61
N ILE A 87 -2.07 -8.70 -7.72
CA ILE A 87 -2.69 -8.80 -9.03
C ILE A 87 -1.97 -9.90 -9.80
N LYS A 88 -2.68 -10.99 -10.10
CA LYS A 88 -2.13 -12.08 -10.89
C LYS A 88 -2.28 -11.80 -12.38
N VAL A 89 -1.21 -12.01 -13.13
CA VAL A 89 -1.15 -11.80 -14.59
C VAL A 89 -0.51 -13.00 -15.29
N PRO A 90 -0.76 -13.20 -16.59
CA PRO A 90 -0.08 -14.24 -17.35
C PRO A 90 1.44 -14.02 -17.41
N LEU A 91 2.18 -15.11 -17.65
CA LEU A 91 3.60 -15.06 -17.98
C LEU A 91 3.86 -14.24 -19.25
N GLY A 92 4.96 -13.48 -19.27
CA GLY A 92 5.31 -12.57 -20.36
C GLY A 92 4.54 -11.23 -20.33
N THR A 93 3.92 -10.90 -19.20
CA THR A 93 3.26 -9.59 -19.03
C THR A 93 4.30 -8.51 -18.75
N VAL A 94 4.27 -7.45 -19.55
CA VAL A 94 5.06 -6.24 -19.36
C VAL A 94 4.21 -5.19 -18.67
N ALA A 95 4.73 -4.60 -17.59
CA ALA A 95 4.11 -3.49 -16.89
C ALA A 95 4.81 -2.17 -17.25
N GLU A 96 4.04 -1.22 -17.76
CA GLU A 96 4.49 0.10 -18.18
C GLU A 96 3.69 1.19 -17.46
N ASP A 97 4.37 2.20 -16.94
CA ASP A 97 3.73 3.39 -16.38
C ASP A 97 3.23 4.28 -17.53
N THR A 98 1.93 4.60 -17.52
CA THR A 98 1.28 5.38 -18.57
C THR A 98 1.75 6.83 -18.61
N ASP A 99 2.09 7.40 -17.44
CA ASP A 99 2.38 8.83 -17.35
C ASP A 99 3.84 9.13 -17.70
N SER A 100 4.75 8.20 -17.38
CA SER A 100 6.19 8.33 -17.63
C SER A 100 6.70 7.51 -18.82
N SER A 101 5.84 6.70 -19.45
CA SER A 101 6.19 5.71 -20.49
C SER A 101 7.37 4.82 -20.10
N THR A 102 7.53 4.59 -18.79
CA THR A 102 8.67 3.84 -18.23
C THR A 102 8.23 2.40 -17.99
N ILE A 103 9.01 1.46 -18.52
CA ILE A 103 8.79 0.04 -18.26
C ILE A 103 9.21 -0.25 -16.82
N LEU A 104 8.25 -0.69 -15.99
CA LEU A 104 8.48 -1.04 -14.59
C LEU A 104 9.09 -2.43 -14.45
N GLY A 105 8.80 -3.34 -15.39
CA GLY A 105 9.36 -4.68 -15.44
C GLY A 105 8.64 -5.62 -16.40
N ASP A 106 9.30 -6.74 -16.68
CA ASP A 106 8.77 -7.87 -17.47
C ASP A 106 8.66 -9.10 -16.56
N LEU A 107 7.48 -9.72 -16.54
CA LEU A 107 7.13 -10.84 -15.65
C LEU A 107 7.19 -12.15 -16.43
N ILE A 108 8.38 -12.74 -16.52
CA ILE A 108 8.68 -13.88 -17.41
C ILE A 108 8.61 -15.22 -16.64
N GLY A 109 8.96 -15.22 -15.35
CA GLY A 109 8.96 -16.42 -14.50
C GLY A 109 7.68 -16.58 -13.67
N ASN A 110 7.24 -17.82 -13.46
CA ASN A 110 6.11 -18.11 -12.56
C ASN A 110 6.44 -17.69 -11.11
N GLY A 111 5.51 -17.02 -10.45
CA GLY A 111 5.67 -16.43 -9.12
C GLY A 111 6.56 -15.18 -9.07
N GLN A 112 7.07 -14.69 -10.22
CA GLN A 112 7.83 -13.45 -10.25
C GLN A 112 6.92 -12.28 -9.84
N ARG A 113 7.43 -11.39 -8.98
CA ARG A 113 6.68 -10.27 -8.41
C ARG A 113 7.36 -8.94 -8.68
N ILE A 114 6.56 -7.93 -8.99
CA ILE A 114 7.01 -6.52 -9.04
C ILE A 114 6.06 -5.65 -8.22
N ILE A 115 6.62 -4.73 -7.43
CA ILE A 115 5.83 -3.73 -6.70
C ILE A 115 5.58 -2.57 -7.66
N VAL A 116 4.33 -2.34 -8.02
CA VAL A 116 3.96 -1.27 -8.96
C VAL A 116 3.49 0.01 -8.29
N ALA A 117 2.95 -0.11 -7.06
CA ALA A 117 2.61 1.02 -6.22
C ALA A 117 2.90 0.70 -4.75
N ARG A 118 3.73 1.51 -4.09
CA ARG A 118 4.06 1.36 -2.67
C ARG A 118 2.99 1.96 -1.77
N GLY A 119 2.63 1.23 -0.71
CA GLY A 119 1.75 1.76 0.33
C GLY A 119 2.41 2.84 1.16
N GLY A 120 1.62 3.84 1.57
CA GLY A 120 2.08 4.99 2.35
C GLY A 120 2.56 4.60 3.74
N GLN A 121 3.53 5.35 4.27
CA GLN A 121 4.03 5.13 5.62
C GLN A 121 3.01 5.55 6.69
N GLY A 122 2.98 4.79 7.79
CA GLY A 122 2.17 5.12 8.95
C GLY A 122 2.70 6.34 9.69
N GLY A 123 1.79 7.20 10.16
CA GLY A 123 2.14 8.39 10.91
C GLY A 123 2.54 8.08 12.36
N LEU A 124 3.54 8.78 12.89
CA LEU A 124 3.99 8.65 14.27
C LEU A 124 2.98 9.25 15.27
N GLY A 125 2.70 8.51 16.35
CA GLY A 125 1.86 8.96 17.45
C GLY A 125 2.56 9.98 18.36
N ASN A 126 1.80 10.65 19.23
CA ASN A 126 2.38 11.66 20.13
C ASN A 126 3.40 11.10 21.13
N PHE A 127 3.37 9.79 21.39
CA PHE A 127 4.36 9.11 22.23
C PHE A 127 5.78 9.23 21.66
N ARG A 128 5.93 9.16 20.32
CA ARG A 128 7.23 9.24 19.62
C ARG A 128 7.90 10.61 19.74
N PHE A 129 7.12 11.67 19.97
CA PHE A 129 7.62 13.03 20.07
C PHE A 129 7.96 13.47 21.50
N LYS A 130 7.88 12.55 22.48
CA LYS A 130 8.22 12.83 23.87
C LYS A 130 9.72 13.03 24.01
N SER A 131 10.13 14.17 24.58
CA SER A 131 11.52 14.46 24.93
C SER A 131 11.62 15.04 26.35
N SER A 132 12.84 15.22 26.85
CA SER A 132 13.11 15.87 28.14
C SER A 132 12.45 17.26 28.25
N VAL A 133 12.46 18.00 27.13
CA VAL A 133 11.83 19.32 26.97
C VAL A 133 10.34 19.19 26.68
N ARG A 134 9.94 18.27 25.80
CA ARG A 134 8.56 18.10 25.34
C ARG A 134 7.90 16.88 25.99
N ARG A 135 7.55 17.01 27.28
CA ARG A 135 7.01 15.88 28.07
C ARG A 135 5.60 15.44 27.70
N SER A 136 4.77 16.35 27.16
CA SER A 136 3.37 16.09 26.79
C SER A 136 3.04 16.61 25.37
N PRO A 137 3.60 16.01 24.31
CA PRO A 137 3.31 16.42 22.94
C PRO A 137 1.81 16.27 22.61
N ARG A 138 1.23 17.31 22.01
CA ARG A 138 -0.19 17.38 21.62
C ARG A 138 -0.41 17.27 20.11
N PHE A 139 0.59 16.77 19.39
CA PHE A 139 0.54 16.56 17.95
C PHE A 139 1.01 15.14 17.61
N ALA A 140 0.58 14.67 16.45
CA ALA A 140 0.97 13.41 15.85
C ALA A 140 1.12 13.63 14.34
N GLN A 141 1.86 12.74 13.68
CA GLN A 141 2.05 12.78 12.23
C GLN A 141 0.87 12.07 11.55
N LYS A 142 0.42 12.64 10.43
CA LYS A 142 -0.56 11.98 9.55
C LYS A 142 0.13 10.86 8.78
N GLY A 143 -0.61 9.81 8.45
CA GLY A 143 -0.12 8.79 7.55
C GLY A 143 0.01 9.33 6.13
N GLU A 144 1.08 8.91 5.45
CA GLU A 144 1.41 9.34 4.10
C GLU A 144 0.43 8.73 3.08
N PRO A 145 0.16 9.44 1.96
CA PRO A 145 -0.57 8.87 0.84
C PRO A 145 0.17 7.64 0.30
N GLY A 146 -0.59 6.64 -0.16
CA GLY A 146 -0.03 5.57 -0.99
C GLY A 146 0.23 6.08 -2.40
N GLU A 147 1.13 5.41 -3.12
CA GLU A 147 1.36 5.70 -4.53
C GLU A 147 0.11 5.41 -5.37
N GLU A 148 -0.16 6.28 -6.33
CA GLU A 148 -1.23 6.15 -7.32
C GLU A 148 -0.60 6.23 -8.70
N LYS A 149 -0.89 5.24 -9.56
CA LYS A 149 -0.35 5.18 -10.93
C LYS A 149 -1.37 4.62 -11.91
N LYS A 150 -1.19 4.97 -13.19
CA LYS A 150 -1.89 4.34 -14.31
C LYS A 150 -0.91 3.45 -15.04
N LEU A 151 -1.26 2.19 -15.24
CA LEU A 151 -0.37 1.20 -15.86
C LEU A 151 -0.99 0.67 -17.15
N TYR A 152 -0.15 0.49 -18.16
CA TYR A 152 -0.43 -0.44 -19.25
C TYR A 152 0.17 -1.79 -18.91
N LEU A 153 -0.66 -2.83 -19.00
CA LEU A 153 -0.21 -4.21 -18.97
C LEU A 153 -0.36 -4.76 -20.38
N SER A 154 0.74 -5.22 -20.96
CA SER A 154 0.75 -5.84 -22.28
C SER A 154 1.33 -7.25 -22.20
N LEU A 155 0.63 -8.21 -22.79
CA LEU A 155 1.12 -9.57 -22.92
C LEU A 155 2.02 -9.64 -24.15
N LYS A 156 3.32 -9.91 -23.95
CA LYS A 156 4.17 -10.32 -25.05
C LYS A 156 3.87 -11.78 -25.36
N ILE A 157 3.06 -12.00 -26.39
CA ILE A 157 2.85 -13.33 -26.93
C ILE A 157 4.19 -13.81 -27.50
N ILE A 158 4.82 -14.78 -26.84
CA ILE A 158 5.68 -15.71 -27.54
C ILE A 158 4.72 -16.81 -28.00
N ALA A 159 4.49 -16.87 -29.31
CA ALA A 159 3.76 -17.98 -29.88
C ALA A 159 4.61 -19.24 -29.69
N ASP A 160 4.34 -20.01 -28.65
CA ASP A 160 4.71 -21.41 -28.64
C ASP A 160 3.69 -22.14 -29.53
N VAL A 161 4.20 -22.64 -30.66
CA VAL A 161 3.51 -23.47 -31.66
C VAL A 161 3.17 -24.83 -31.07
#